data_AF-A0A953B2L4-F1
#
_entry.id   AF-A0A953B2L4-F1
#
_cell.length_a   1.000
_cell.length_b   1.000
_cell.length_c   1.000
_cell.angle_alpha   90.00
_cell.angle_beta   90.00
_cell.angle_gamma   90.00
#
_symmetry.space_group_name_H-M   'P 1'
#
loop_
_entity.id
_entity.type
_entity.pdbx_description
1 polymer ?
#
loop_
_entity_poly.entity_id
_entity_poly.type
_entity_poly.pdbx_seq_one_letter_code
_entity_poly.pdbx_strand_id
1 'polypeptide(L)'
;MSQGAGAIEDLRREIDAIDTALHDLLIRRSEIAAEIGALKADAAGARPNGRAAAFMRPGREAVILRRLVERHRGPLPWGTIVRIWRELMSAALRVQGPFAVAVCEPDGAAGGYWDLTRDHFGAHTPTTAHATAEEVLRAVAEGRAGAGVLPVPRTGEPRPWWPRLADADAATPRVCARLPFGTPGVTRGGPVEALVVARVPPEAPGEDRSLV
;
A
#
# COMPACT_ATOMS: atom_id res chain seq x y z
N MET A 1 4.27 30.51 38.52
CA MET A 1 3.88 30.45 37.09
C MET A 1 5.08 30.36 36.14
N SER A 2 6.27 30.91 36.46
CA SER A 2 7.46 30.86 35.58
C SER A 2 8.15 29.48 35.45
N GLN A 3 8.24 28.67 36.52
CA GLN A 3 8.91 27.36 36.47
C GLN A 3 8.26 26.34 35.51
N GLY A 4 6.92 26.37 35.36
CA GLY A 4 6.22 25.48 34.43
C GLY A 4 6.42 25.85 32.97
N ALA A 5 6.61 27.14 32.66
CA ALA A 5 6.87 27.60 31.30
C ALA A 5 8.28 27.18 30.83
N GLY A 6 9.28 27.28 31.71
CA GLY A 6 10.64 26.81 31.42
C GLY A 6 10.70 25.29 31.17
N ALA A 7 10.03 24.49 32.01
CA ALA A 7 9.99 23.04 31.85
C ALA A 7 9.29 22.59 30.54
N ILE A 8 8.25 23.31 30.09
CA ILE A 8 7.59 23.04 28.80
C ILE A 8 8.53 23.32 27.63
N GLU A 9 9.28 24.43 27.66
CA GLU A 9 10.25 24.76 26.61
C GLU A 9 11.39 23.75 26.54
N ASP A 10 11.84 23.24 27.68
CA ASP A 10 12.87 22.19 27.72
C ASP A 10 12.37 20.90 27.03
N LEU A 11 11.13 20.48 27.31
CA LEU A 11 10.50 19.33 26.65
C LEU A 11 10.26 19.56 25.16
N ARG A 12 9.92 20.77 24.73
CA ARG A 12 9.79 21.13 23.31
C ARG A 12 11.11 20.98 22.58
N ARG A 13 12.21 21.47 23.17
CA ARG A 13 13.55 21.30 22.60
C ARG A 13 13.95 19.83 22.47
N GLU A 14 13.52 18.97 23.41
CA GLU A 14 13.72 17.53 23.30
C GLU A 14 12.91 16.93 22.13
N ILE A 15 11.64 17.35 21.95
CA ILE A 15 10.82 16.95 20.81
C ILE A 15 11.46 17.40 19.48
N ASP A 16 11.93 18.65 19.39
CA ASP A 16 12.56 19.17 18.17
C ASP A 16 13.83 18.39 17.79
N ALA A 17 14.62 17.98 18.79
CA ALA A 17 15.79 17.13 18.57
C ALA A 17 15.40 15.73 18.07
N ILE A 18 14.33 15.15 18.63
CA ILE A 18 13.77 13.87 18.17
C ILE A 18 13.25 14.00 16.73
N ASP A 19 12.50 15.05 16.43
CA ASP A 19 11.91 15.28 15.11
C ASP A 19 12.98 15.46 14.03
N THR A 20 14.08 16.16 14.37
CA THR A 20 15.26 16.25 13.49
C THR A 20 15.86 14.87 13.22
N ALA A 21 16.10 14.08 14.26
CA ALA A 21 16.65 12.74 14.11
C ALA A 21 15.70 11.80 13.34
N LEU A 22 14.39 11.91 13.55
CA LEU A 22 13.38 11.17 12.79
C LEU A 22 13.45 11.54 11.31
N HIS A 23 13.50 12.83 10.98
CA HIS A 23 13.61 13.28 9.60
C HIS A 23 14.87 12.73 8.93
N ASP A 24 16.03 12.82 9.57
CA ASP A 24 17.30 12.29 9.05
C ASP A 24 17.22 10.78 8.79
N LEU A 25 16.61 10.02 9.71
CA LEU A 25 16.38 8.58 9.55
C LEU A 25 15.41 8.27 8.40
N LEU A 26 14.38 9.09 8.19
CA LEU A 26 13.44 8.94 7.08
C LEU A 26 14.13 9.20 5.74
N ILE A 27 14.97 10.23 5.65
CA ILE A 27 15.77 10.51 4.45
C ILE A 27 16.74 9.36 4.19
N ARG A 28 17.51 8.92 5.19
CA ARG A 28 18.44 7.79 5.01
C ARG A 28 17.72 6.51 4.58
N ARG A 29 16.53 6.25 5.12
CA ARG A 29 15.69 5.11 4.71
C ARG A 29 15.25 5.23 3.25
N SER A 30 14.90 6.43 2.78
CA SER A 30 14.45 6.64 1.40
C SER A 30 15.59 6.48 0.39
N GLU A 31 16.80 6.94 0.73
CA GLU A 31 18.03 6.71 -0.06
C GLU A 31 18.30 5.22 -0.24
N ILE A 32 18.29 4.45 0.85
CA ILE A 32 18.47 2.99 0.79
C ILE A 32 17.37 2.33 -0.07
N ALA A 33 16.14 2.81 0.01
CA ALA A 33 15.05 2.30 -0.83
C ALA A 33 15.26 2.63 -2.32
N ALA A 34 15.85 3.78 -2.63
CA ALA A 34 16.23 4.17 -3.99
C ALA A 34 17.36 3.29 -4.53
N GLU A 35 18.41 3.03 -3.73
CA GLU A 35 19.49 2.11 -4.06
C GLU A 35 18.98 0.70 -4.36
N ILE A 36 18.07 0.18 -3.52
CA ILE A 36 17.39 -1.10 -3.77
C ILE A 36 16.58 -1.05 -5.09
N GLY A 37 15.93 0.07 -5.38
CA GLY A 37 15.21 0.31 -6.63
C GLY A 37 16.11 0.21 -7.86
N ALA A 38 17.26 0.87 -7.83
CA ALA A 38 18.25 0.85 -8.90
C ALA A 38 18.75 -0.58 -9.17
N LEU A 39 19.14 -1.30 -8.12
CA LEU A 39 19.60 -2.70 -8.25
C LEU A 39 18.52 -3.63 -8.85
N LYS A 40 17.25 -3.42 -8.49
CA LYS A 40 16.13 -4.19 -9.07
C LYS A 40 15.91 -3.85 -10.53
N ALA A 41 16.03 -2.57 -10.91
CA ALA A 41 15.89 -2.14 -12.30
C ALA A 41 16.98 -2.76 -13.20
N ASP A 42 18.22 -2.77 -12.70
CA ASP A 42 19.37 -3.37 -13.38
C ASP A 42 19.23 -4.88 -13.54
N ALA A 43 18.85 -5.59 -12.47
CA ALA A 43 18.66 -7.04 -12.49
C ALA A 43 17.50 -7.50 -13.39
N ALA A 44 16.47 -6.66 -13.55
CA ALA A 44 15.30 -6.99 -14.35
C ALA A 44 15.46 -6.70 -15.86
N GLY A 45 16.60 -6.13 -16.30
CA GLY A 45 16.79 -5.67 -17.69
C GLY A 45 15.71 -4.68 -18.12
N ALA A 46 15.17 -3.89 -17.19
CA ALA A 46 13.88 -3.24 -17.33
C ALA A 46 13.92 -2.09 -18.36
N ARG A 47 13.25 -2.30 -19.49
CA ARG A 47 12.84 -1.20 -20.39
C ARG A 47 11.96 -0.20 -19.63
N PRO A 48 11.92 1.09 -20.02
CA PRO A 48 11.24 2.16 -19.28
C PRO A 48 9.70 2.04 -19.17
N ASN A 49 9.08 0.96 -19.68
CA ASN A 49 7.67 0.98 -20.09
C ASN A 49 6.78 -0.11 -19.45
N GLY A 50 7.12 -0.78 -18.33
CA GLY A 50 6.19 -1.86 -17.92
C GLY A 50 6.26 -2.59 -16.59
N ARG A 51 7.09 -2.25 -15.61
CA ARG A 51 7.18 -3.07 -14.38
C ARG A 51 7.12 -2.30 -13.06
N ALA A 52 6.24 -1.29 -12.97
CA ALA A 52 5.89 -0.67 -11.68
C ALA A 52 5.43 -1.70 -10.63
N ALA A 53 4.70 -2.75 -11.05
CA ALA A 53 4.26 -3.83 -10.18
C ALA A 53 5.44 -4.61 -9.56
N ALA A 54 6.59 -4.73 -10.25
CA ALA A 54 7.72 -5.53 -9.76
C ALA A 54 8.38 -4.96 -8.48
N PHE A 55 8.07 -3.72 -8.11
CA PHE A 55 8.62 -3.10 -6.91
C PHE A 55 7.77 -3.36 -5.66
N MET A 56 6.46 -3.56 -5.82
CA MET A 56 5.56 -3.92 -4.72
C MET A 56 5.88 -5.33 -4.22
N ARG A 57 6.00 -5.47 -2.90
CA ARG A 57 6.29 -6.75 -2.25
C ARG A 57 5.38 -6.93 -1.03
N PRO A 58 4.09 -7.26 -1.23
CA PRO A 58 3.10 -7.28 -0.16
C PRO A 58 3.48 -8.20 1.01
N GLY A 59 4.11 -9.34 0.72
CA GLY A 59 4.61 -10.26 1.75
C GLY A 59 5.70 -9.61 2.62
N ARG A 60 6.63 -8.86 2.02
CA ARG A 60 7.66 -8.12 2.75
C ARG A 60 7.05 -7.02 3.62
N GLU A 61 6.05 -6.31 3.12
CA GLU A 61 5.34 -5.27 3.87
C GLU A 61 4.61 -5.85 5.08
N ALA A 62 3.91 -6.97 4.91
CA ALA A 62 3.25 -7.70 5.98
C ALA A 62 4.23 -8.07 7.11
N VAL A 63 5.41 -8.60 6.77
CA VAL A 63 6.47 -8.93 7.76
C VAL A 63 6.94 -7.69 8.53
N ILE A 64 7.11 -6.54 7.86
CA ILE A 64 7.51 -5.29 8.53
C ILE A 64 6.42 -4.85 9.51
N LEU A 65 5.17 -4.84 9.07
CA LEU A 65 4.04 -4.39 9.89
C LEU A 65 3.82 -5.30 11.11
N ARG A 66 3.89 -6.63 10.94
CA ARG A 66 3.82 -7.60 12.05
C ARG A 66 4.90 -7.32 13.09
N ARG A 67 6.16 -7.23 12.65
CA ARG A 67 7.30 -6.93 13.53
C ARG A 67 7.11 -5.63 14.31
N LEU A 68 6.54 -4.59 13.70
CA LEU A 68 6.29 -3.30 14.35
C LEU A 68 5.20 -3.40 15.41
N VAL A 69 4.12 -4.13 15.11
CA VAL A 69 3.02 -4.36 16.06
C VAL A 69 3.49 -5.19 17.24
N GLU A 70 4.24 -6.27 17.01
CA GLU A 70 4.76 -7.16 18.07
C GLU A 70 5.67 -6.42 19.06
N ARG A 71 6.57 -5.57 18.55
CA ARG A 71 7.49 -4.78 19.38
C ARG A 71 6.87 -3.53 20.01
N HIS A 72 5.64 -3.19 19.65
CA HIS A 72 5.03 -1.91 20.01
C HIS A 72 4.81 -1.80 21.52
N ARG A 73 5.27 -0.68 22.11
CA ARG A 73 5.10 -0.32 23.52
C ARG A 73 4.94 1.20 23.62
N GLY A 74 4.30 1.66 24.69
CA GLY A 74 4.12 3.09 24.96
C GLY A 74 2.73 3.62 24.59
N PRO A 75 2.53 4.95 24.68
CA PRO A 75 1.20 5.57 24.64
C PRO A 75 0.66 5.83 23.23
N LEU A 76 1.50 5.75 22.19
CA LEU A 76 1.08 6.01 20.82
C LEU A 76 0.19 4.85 20.32
N PRO A 77 -0.99 5.08 19.73
CA PRO A 77 -1.81 3.99 19.21
C PRO A 77 -1.07 3.19 18.13
N TRP A 78 -1.06 1.85 18.25
CA TRP A 78 -0.39 0.97 17.28
C TRP A 78 -0.90 1.15 15.85
N GLY A 79 -2.18 1.49 15.66
CA GLY A 79 -2.75 1.78 14.34
C GLY A 79 -2.13 3.00 13.67
N THR A 80 -1.69 4.00 14.45
CA THR A 80 -0.94 5.16 13.94
C THR A 80 0.43 4.73 13.41
N ILE A 81 1.12 3.82 14.11
CA ILE A 81 2.39 3.25 13.63
C ILE A 81 2.19 2.53 12.29
N VAL A 82 1.14 1.72 12.17
CA VAL A 82 0.81 1.04 10.90
C VAL A 82 0.60 2.05 9.78
N ARG A 83 -0.19 3.11 10.01
CA ARG A 83 -0.44 4.17 9.01
C ARG A 83 0.83 4.90 8.59
N ILE A 84 1.69 5.30 9.54
CA ILE A 84 2.97 5.94 9.23
C ILE A 84 3.81 5.03 8.32
N TRP A 85 3.94 3.74 8.67
CA TRP A 85 4.75 2.83 7.87
C TRP A 85 4.15 2.55 6.49
N ARG A 86 2.83 2.56 6.33
CA ARG A 86 2.18 2.46 5.01
C ARG A 86 2.50 3.64 4.10
N GLU A 87 2.46 4.86 4.63
CA GLU A 87 2.88 6.04 3.86
C GLU A 87 4.35 5.94 3.46
N LEU A 88 5.23 5.51 4.37
CA LEU A 88 6.65 5.32 4.08
C LEU A 88 6.94 4.19 3.08
N MET A 89 6.12 3.15 3.03
CA MET A 89 6.21 2.08 2.02
C MET A 89 5.72 2.59 0.66
N SER A 90 4.59 3.28 0.65
CA SER A 90 3.98 3.82 -0.57
C SER A 90 4.85 4.88 -1.24
N ALA A 91 5.44 5.79 -0.44
CA ALA A 91 6.43 6.76 -0.92
C ALA A 91 7.66 6.07 -1.51
N ALA A 92 8.16 4.99 -0.88
CA ALA A 92 9.30 4.24 -1.38
C ALA A 92 9.02 3.56 -2.73
N LEU A 93 7.79 3.05 -2.97
CA LEU A 93 7.41 2.51 -4.28
C LEU A 93 7.51 3.56 -5.38
N ARG A 94 7.07 4.80 -5.09
CA ARG A 94 7.14 5.92 -6.02
C ARG A 94 8.57 6.38 -6.32
N VAL A 95 9.47 6.28 -5.34
CA VAL A 95 10.90 6.58 -5.55
C VAL A 95 11.54 5.54 -6.48
N GLN A 96 11.11 4.27 -6.40
CA GLN A 96 11.63 3.20 -7.26
C GLN A 96 11.08 3.25 -8.71
N GLY A 97 9.97 3.96 -8.95
CA GLY A 97 9.44 4.17 -10.30
C GLY A 97 8.01 4.73 -10.31
N PRO A 98 7.47 5.05 -11.50
CA PRO A 98 6.10 5.55 -11.62
C PRO A 98 5.11 4.47 -11.15
N PHE A 99 4.42 4.74 -10.05
CA PHE A 99 3.42 3.85 -9.45
C PHE A 99 2.07 4.57 -9.36
N ALA A 100 1.01 3.91 -9.82
CA ALA A 100 -0.37 4.40 -9.77
C ALA A 100 -1.32 3.26 -9.44
N VAL A 101 -2.49 3.59 -8.89
CA VAL A 101 -3.50 2.61 -8.46
C VAL A 101 -4.82 2.86 -9.20
N ALA A 102 -5.44 1.80 -9.67
CA ALA A 102 -6.81 1.82 -10.18
C ALA A 102 -7.75 1.25 -9.11
N VAL A 103 -8.85 1.93 -8.80
CA VAL A 103 -9.84 1.47 -7.81
C VAL A 103 -11.21 1.32 -8.47
N CYS A 104 -11.88 0.20 -8.19
CA CYS A 104 -13.25 -0.04 -8.62
C CYS A 104 -14.21 0.56 -7.58
N GLU A 105 -14.94 1.59 -7.99
CA GLU A 105 -15.93 2.32 -7.19
C GLU A 105 -17.28 2.29 -7.91
N PRO A 106 -18.00 1.15 -7.88
CA PRO A 106 -19.25 1.00 -8.61
C PRO A 106 -20.36 1.94 -8.09
N ASP A 107 -20.31 2.26 -6.80
CA ASP A 107 -21.28 3.12 -6.10
C ASP A 107 -20.77 4.57 -5.94
N GLY A 108 -19.70 4.93 -6.64
CA GLY A 108 -19.00 6.22 -6.48
C GLY A 108 -18.41 6.41 -5.08
N ALA A 109 -18.12 7.65 -4.69
CA ALA A 109 -17.40 7.97 -3.45
C ALA A 109 -18.08 7.52 -2.14
N ALA A 110 -19.33 7.04 -2.20
CA ALA A 110 -20.05 6.48 -1.05
C ALA A 110 -19.66 5.02 -0.75
N GLY A 111 -18.99 4.32 -1.68
CA GLY A 111 -18.62 2.91 -1.56
C GLY A 111 -17.42 2.65 -0.64
N GLY A 112 -16.65 3.67 -0.30
CA GLY A 112 -15.54 3.58 0.66
C GLY A 112 -14.26 2.90 0.14
N TYR A 113 -14.24 2.37 -1.09
CA TYR A 113 -13.07 1.71 -1.67
C TYR A 113 -11.92 2.69 -1.94
N TRP A 114 -12.24 3.94 -2.25
CA TRP A 114 -11.29 5.03 -2.44
C TRP A 114 -10.56 5.35 -1.15
N ASP A 115 -11.28 5.47 -0.04
CA ASP A 115 -10.70 5.69 1.28
C ASP A 115 -9.83 4.50 1.69
N LEU A 116 -10.30 3.28 1.46
CA LEU A 116 -9.54 2.06 1.71
C LEU A 116 -8.25 1.98 0.86
N THR A 117 -8.32 2.46 -0.38
CA THR A 117 -7.18 2.55 -1.29
C THR A 117 -6.15 3.54 -0.77
N ARG A 118 -6.58 4.72 -0.31
CA ARG A 118 -5.69 5.75 0.27
C ARG A 118 -5.10 5.31 1.60
N ASP A 119 -5.86 4.60 2.43
CA ASP A 119 -5.37 4.02 3.69
C ASP A 119 -4.25 2.99 3.44
N HIS A 120 -4.30 2.26 2.31
CA HIS A 120 -3.30 1.25 1.99
C HIS A 120 -2.10 1.78 1.22
N PHE A 121 -2.33 2.54 0.14
CA PHE A 121 -1.32 3.03 -0.81
C PHE A 121 -0.89 4.48 -0.55
N GLY A 122 -1.34 5.07 0.55
CA GLY A 122 -0.98 6.41 0.95
C GLY A 122 -1.74 7.51 0.18
N ALA A 123 -1.80 8.68 0.79
CA ALA A 123 -2.56 9.83 0.32
C ALA A 123 -2.03 10.45 -0.97
N HIS A 124 -0.76 10.23 -1.28
CA HIS A 124 -0.06 10.87 -2.40
C HIS A 124 0.09 9.95 -3.61
N THR A 125 -0.39 8.70 -3.57
CA THR A 125 -0.31 7.81 -4.73
C THR A 125 -1.35 8.20 -5.79
N PRO A 126 -0.96 8.39 -7.06
CA PRO A 126 -1.91 8.72 -8.12
C PRO A 126 -2.93 7.59 -8.23
N THR A 127 -4.19 7.92 -8.03
CA THR A 127 -5.28 6.94 -7.96
C THR A 127 -6.37 7.34 -8.94
N THR A 128 -6.85 6.38 -9.73
CA THR A 128 -7.94 6.57 -10.69
C THR A 128 -9.11 5.67 -10.34
N ALA A 129 -10.29 6.26 -10.19
CA ALA A 129 -11.53 5.52 -9.97
C ALA A 129 -12.11 5.04 -11.29
N HIS A 130 -12.61 3.81 -11.29
CA HIS A 130 -13.29 3.17 -12.40
C HIS A 130 -14.65 2.64 -11.94
N ALA A 131 -15.63 2.61 -12.84
CA ALA A 131 -16.97 2.15 -12.51
C ALA A 131 -17.05 0.61 -12.43
N THR A 132 -16.12 -0.10 -13.06
CA THR A 132 -16.17 -1.56 -13.17
C THR A 132 -14.83 -2.23 -12.83
N ALA A 133 -14.93 -3.45 -12.31
CA ALA A 133 -13.76 -4.29 -12.04
C ALA A 133 -12.97 -4.63 -13.33
N GLU A 134 -13.66 -4.75 -14.46
CA GLU A 134 -13.02 -5.05 -15.76
C GLU A 134 -12.09 -3.91 -16.21
N GLU A 135 -12.49 -2.65 -16.00
CA GLU A 135 -11.66 -1.49 -16.32
C GLU A 135 -10.39 -1.43 -15.46
N VAL A 136 -10.51 -1.76 -14.16
CA VAL A 136 -9.37 -1.87 -13.25
C VAL A 136 -8.43 -3.00 -13.67
N LEU A 137 -8.95 -4.19 -13.93
CA LEU A 137 -8.15 -5.33 -14.39
C LEU A 137 -7.41 -5.00 -15.68
N ARG A 138 -8.08 -4.35 -16.64
CA ARG A 138 -7.46 -3.89 -17.88
C ARG A 138 -6.38 -2.84 -17.63
N ALA A 139 -6.60 -1.89 -16.72
CA ALA A 139 -5.59 -0.90 -16.36
C ALA A 139 -4.32 -1.53 -15.79
N VAL A 140 -4.46 -2.57 -14.96
CA VAL A 140 -3.33 -3.32 -14.40
C VAL A 140 -2.67 -4.20 -15.47
N ALA A 141 -3.44 -4.91 -16.30
CA ALA A 141 -2.94 -5.79 -17.34
C ALA A 141 -2.17 -5.02 -18.43
N GLU A 142 -2.62 -3.80 -18.80
CA GLU A 142 -1.93 -2.92 -19.74
C GLU A 142 -0.78 -2.12 -19.10
N GLY A 143 -0.66 -2.14 -17.77
CA GLY A 143 0.42 -1.46 -17.04
C GLY A 143 0.22 0.03 -16.83
N ARG A 144 -0.99 0.53 -17.10
CA ARG A 144 -1.41 1.90 -16.77
C ARG A 144 -1.52 2.11 -15.25
N ALA A 145 -1.80 1.05 -14.51
CA ALA A 145 -1.75 1.02 -13.05
C ALA A 145 -0.81 -0.10 -12.56
N GLY A 146 -0.05 0.17 -11.49
CA GLY A 146 0.80 -0.83 -10.84
C GLY A 146 0.00 -1.80 -9.98
N ALA A 147 -1.16 -1.37 -9.48
CA ALA A 147 -2.10 -2.19 -8.72
C ALA A 147 -3.55 -1.78 -8.95
N GLY A 148 -4.44 -2.72 -8.73
CA GLY A 148 -5.89 -2.57 -8.80
C GLY A 148 -6.53 -2.91 -7.46
N VAL A 149 -7.55 -2.16 -7.04
CA VAL A 149 -8.38 -2.44 -5.86
C VAL A 149 -9.78 -2.80 -6.32
N LEU A 150 -10.23 -4.00 -5.97
CA LEU A 150 -11.48 -4.59 -6.43
C LEU A 150 -12.37 -5.01 -5.24
N PRO A 151 -13.69 -4.85 -5.34
CA PRO A 151 -14.63 -5.45 -4.38
C PRO A 151 -14.41 -6.95 -4.22
N VAL A 152 -14.60 -7.45 -3.00
CA VAL A 152 -14.61 -8.91 -2.76
C VAL A 152 -15.73 -9.55 -3.61
N PRO A 153 -15.43 -10.60 -4.39
CA PRO A 153 -16.43 -11.28 -5.21
C PRO A 153 -17.61 -11.76 -4.37
N ARG A 154 -18.82 -11.60 -4.89
CA ARG A 154 -20.04 -12.07 -4.21
C ARG A 154 -20.66 -13.24 -4.99
N THR A 155 -21.14 -14.23 -4.25
CA THR A 155 -21.88 -15.35 -4.85
C THR A 155 -23.11 -14.83 -5.59
N GLY A 156 -23.28 -15.26 -6.85
CA GLY A 156 -24.41 -14.85 -7.69
C GLY A 156 -24.27 -13.47 -8.33
N GLU A 157 -23.09 -12.83 -8.27
CA GLU A 157 -22.87 -11.59 -9.00
C GLU A 157 -23.01 -11.80 -10.52
N PRO A 158 -23.69 -10.90 -11.25
CA PRO A 158 -24.03 -11.12 -12.65
C PRO A 158 -22.82 -11.07 -13.59
N ARG A 159 -21.73 -10.41 -13.18
CA ARG A 159 -20.48 -10.27 -13.94
C ARG A 159 -19.27 -10.49 -13.02
N PRO A 160 -18.95 -11.74 -12.68
CA PRO A 160 -17.82 -12.02 -11.81
C PRO A 160 -16.51 -11.69 -12.51
N TRP A 161 -15.67 -10.91 -11.85
CA TRP A 161 -14.39 -10.48 -12.40
C TRP A 161 -13.28 -11.53 -12.21
N TRP A 162 -13.38 -12.36 -11.16
CA TRP A 162 -12.34 -13.31 -10.77
C TRP A 162 -11.98 -14.39 -11.82
N PRO A 163 -12.88 -14.86 -12.72
CA PRO A 163 -12.49 -15.82 -13.76
C PRO A 163 -11.44 -15.26 -14.73
N ARG A 164 -11.35 -13.93 -14.86
CA ARG A 164 -10.32 -13.26 -15.67
C ARG A 164 -8.92 -13.42 -15.08
N LEU A 165 -8.81 -13.80 -13.81
CA LEU A 165 -7.53 -14.10 -13.19
C LEU A 165 -7.03 -15.52 -13.47
N ALA A 166 -7.84 -16.39 -14.11
CA ALA A 166 -7.45 -17.78 -14.34
C ALA A 166 -6.46 -17.95 -15.51
N ASP A 167 -6.22 -16.90 -16.29
CA ASP A 167 -5.29 -16.93 -17.42
C ASP A 167 -3.83 -17.12 -16.93
N ALA A 168 -3.06 -17.93 -17.64
CA ALA A 168 -1.65 -18.21 -17.35
C ALA A 168 -0.70 -17.13 -17.88
N ASP A 169 -1.19 -16.13 -18.62
CA ASP A 169 -0.37 -15.04 -19.15
C ASP A 169 0.36 -14.28 -18.00
N ALA A 170 1.63 -13.91 -18.23
CA ALA A 170 2.44 -13.12 -17.31
C ALA A 170 1.89 -11.69 -17.11
N ALA A 171 1.10 -11.18 -18.05
CA ALA A 171 0.38 -9.93 -17.96
C ALA A 171 -0.87 -10.03 -17.07
N THR A 172 -1.34 -11.25 -16.77
CA THR A 172 -2.54 -11.49 -15.94
C THR A 172 -2.28 -11.02 -14.51
N PRO A 173 -3.09 -10.08 -13.99
CA PRO A 173 -3.00 -9.67 -12.60
C PRO A 173 -3.25 -10.86 -11.66
N ARG A 174 -2.62 -10.86 -10.49
CA ARG A 174 -2.86 -11.83 -9.41
C ARG A 174 -3.29 -11.10 -8.15
N VAL A 175 -4.16 -11.73 -7.35
CA VAL A 175 -4.49 -11.22 -6.01
C VAL A 175 -3.23 -11.27 -5.15
N CYS A 176 -2.86 -10.14 -4.55
CA CYS A 176 -1.64 -10.04 -3.75
C CYS A 176 -1.87 -9.47 -2.34
N ALA A 177 -3.05 -8.94 -2.03
CA ALA A 177 -3.44 -8.55 -0.67
C ALA A 177 -4.97 -8.50 -0.50
N ARG A 178 -5.41 -8.54 0.76
CA ARG A 178 -6.78 -8.22 1.20
C ARG A 178 -6.75 -6.96 2.05
N LEU A 179 -7.72 -6.08 1.85
CA LEU A 179 -7.89 -4.82 2.57
C LEU A 179 -9.16 -4.86 3.44
N PRO A 180 -9.16 -4.18 4.60
CA PRO A 180 -7.99 -3.54 5.21
C PRO A 180 -6.99 -4.56 5.76
N PHE A 181 -5.71 -4.21 5.81
CA PHE A 181 -4.67 -5.04 6.43
C PHE A 181 -4.18 -4.41 7.72
N GLY A 182 -4.40 -5.10 8.83
CA GLY A 182 -3.96 -4.72 10.18
C GLY A 182 -5.01 -3.93 10.96
N THR A 183 -5.39 -2.74 10.49
CA THR A 183 -6.33 -1.85 11.18
C THR A 183 -7.63 -1.70 10.41
N PRO A 184 -8.82 -1.68 11.05
CA PRO A 184 -10.05 -1.27 10.38
C PRO A 184 -9.83 0.11 9.74
N GLY A 185 -10.03 0.23 8.43
CA GLY A 185 -9.95 1.51 7.72
C GLY A 185 -11.05 2.47 8.19
N VAL A 186 -10.83 3.77 8.04
CA VAL A 186 -11.87 4.77 8.31
C VAL A 186 -12.55 5.09 6.99
N THR A 187 -13.44 4.20 6.54
CA THR A 187 -14.11 4.29 5.25
C THR A 187 -15.46 5.00 5.37
N ARG A 188 -15.74 5.93 4.45
CA ARG A 188 -17.09 6.49 4.28
C ARG A 188 -18.03 5.38 3.81
N GLY A 189 -19.11 5.11 4.56
CA GLY A 189 -20.09 4.07 4.21
C GLY A 189 -20.05 2.79 5.06
N GLY A 190 -19.16 2.70 6.05
CA GLY A 190 -19.02 1.54 6.93
C GLY A 190 -17.88 0.61 6.49
N PRO A 191 -17.62 -0.49 7.24
CA PRO A 191 -16.48 -1.36 6.98
C PRO A 191 -16.65 -2.07 5.62
N VAL A 192 -15.72 -1.81 4.71
CA VAL A 192 -15.64 -2.47 3.40
C VAL A 192 -14.34 -3.25 3.28
N GLU A 193 -14.41 -4.36 2.55
CA GLU A 193 -13.26 -5.19 2.25
C GLU A 193 -13.01 -5.21 0.74
N ALA A 194 -11.74 -5.26 0.37
CA ALA A 194 -11.32 -5.29 -1.02
C ALA A 194 -10.17 -6.27 -1.25
N LEU A 195 -9.98 -6.69 -2.49
CA LEU A 195 -8.83 -7.43 -2.95
C LEU A 195 -7.93 -6.52 -3.77
N VAL A 196 -6.63 -6.61 -3.52
CA VAL A 196 -5.61 -5.95 -4.33
C VAL A 196 -5.12 -6.92 -5.39
N VAL A 197 -5.10 -6.49 -6.64
CA VAL A 197 -4.52 -7.22 -7.77
C VAL A 197 -3.32 -6.48 -8.35
N ALA A 198 -2.27 -7.20 -8.70
CA ALA A 198 -1.09 -6.63 -9.35
C ALA A 198 -0.40 -7.67 -10.23
N ARG A 199 0.44 -7.23 -11.17
CA ARG A 199 1.34 -8.12 -11.94
C ARG A 199 2.60 -8.43 -11.14
N VAL A 200 2.40 -9.03 -9.98
CA VAL A 200 3.49 -9.50 -9.11
C VAL A 200 3.55 -11.02 -9.14
N PRO A 201 4.76 -11.60 -9.19
CA PRO A 201 4.87 -13.05 -8.98
C PRO A 201 4.36 -13.39 -7.58
N PRO A 202 3.66 -14.53 -7.40
CA PRO A 202 3.27 -14.98 -6.07
C PRO A 202 4.50 -15.13 -5.20
N GLU A 203 4.47 -14.51 -4.02
CA GLU A 203 5.49 -14.75 -3.00
C GLU A 203 5.11 -15.97 -2.17
N ALA A 204 6.11 -16.69 -1.66
CA ALA A 204 5.85 -17.77 -0.72
C ALA A 204 5.00 -17.22 0.43
N PRO A 205 3.81 -17.81 0.69
CA PRO A 205 3.03 -17.45 1.85
C PRO A 205 3.90 -17.77 3.06
N GLY A 206 4.29 -16.76 3.83
CA GLY A 206 4.92 -17.01 5.12
C GLY A 206 3.90 -17.66 6.05
N GLU A 207 3.30 -16.85 6.91
CA GLU A 207 2.15 -17.27 7.74
C GLU A 207 0.79 -17.01 7.04
N ASP A 208 0.81 -16.38 5.88
CA ASP A 208 -0.38 -15.97 5.14
C ASP A 208 -0.98 -17.12 4.33
N ARG A 209 -2.31 -17.15 4.16
CA ARG A 209 -2.96 -18.08 3.22
C ARG A 209 -3.16 -17.36 1.89
N SER A 210 -2.40 -17.76 0.88
CA SER A 210 -2.60 -17.30 -0.49
C SER A 210 -3.79 -18.02 -1.13
N LEU A 211 -4.69 -17.27 -1.75
CA LEU A 211 -5.71 -17.83 -2.65
C LEU A 211 -5.00 -18.10 -3.98
N VAL A 212 -4.46 -19.30 -4.15
CA VAL A 212 -3.88 -19.77 -5.42
C VAL A 212 -4.88 -20.67 -6.12
#